data_AF-A0A2E4AED4-F1
#
_entry.id   AF-A0A2E4AED4-F1
#
_cell.length_a   1.000
_cell.length_b   1.000
_cell.length_c   1.000
_cell.angle_alpha   90.00
_cell.angle_beta   90.00
_cell.angle_gamma   90.00
#
_symmetry.space_group_name_H-M   'P 1'
#
loop_
_entity.id
_entity.type
_entity.pdbx_description
1 polymer ?
#
loop_
_entity_poly.entity_id
_entity_poly.type
_entity_poly.pdbx_seq_one_letter_code
_entity_poly.pdbx_strand_id
1 'polypeptide(L)'
;MATIESETPWHLRGNWAPVQTELTAENLTVEGSIPPQLEGVYIRTGPNPKSGFSPHWFMGDGMVHGVRLSQGKAEWYRNRFVQTPNITKTGNSSTPDLGDLSYGSGNTHVVTHAGTILCLEEGHWPWKIDKELNTVGFENYGGSLT
;
A
#
# COMPACT_ATOMS: atom_id res chain seq x y z
N MET A 1 -3.24 21.24 -34.74
CA MET A 1 -4.32 21.08 -33.74
C MET A 1 -3.66 20.94 -32.39
N ALA A 2 -3.82 21.91 -31.50
CA ALA A 2 -3.32 21.79 -30.13
C ALA A 2 -4.22 20.79 -29.39
N THR A 3 -3.67 19.65 -29.01
CA THR A 3 -4.30 18.73 -28.08
C THR A 3 -4.45 19.42 -26.75
N ILE A 4 -5.69 19.55 -26.28
CA ILE A 4 -5.99 19.97 -24.91
C ILE A 4 -5.33 18.93 -24.00
N GLU A 5 -4.25 19.31 -23.32
CA GLU A 5 -3.68 18.49 -22.25
C GLU A 5 -4.79 18.23 -21.22
N SER A 6 -5.00 16.97 -20.86
CA SER A 6 -6.01 16.58 -19.87
C SER A 6 -5.82 17.41 -18.57
N GLU A 7 -6.91 17.88 -17.96
CA GLU A 7 -6.85 18.70 -16.73
C GLU A 7 -6.28 17.95 -15.51
N THR A 8 -6.43 16.62 -15.49
CA THR A 8 -5.93 15.73 -14.42
C THR A 8 -4.40 15.74 -14.36
N PRO A 9 -3.68 15.82 -13.25
CA PRO A 9 -2.20 15.68 -13.25
C PRO A 9 -1.67 14.39 -13.90
N TRP A 10 -0.46 14.38 -14.49
CA TRP A 10 0.08 13.22 -15.21
C TRP A 10 0.16 11.95 -14.35
N HIS A 11 0.47 12.11 -13.06
CA HIS A 11 0.61 11.01 -12.09
C HIS A 11 -0.73 10.45 -11.61
N LEU A 12 -1.84 10.88 -12.23
CA LEU A 12 -3.20 10.43 -11.93
C LEU A 12 -3.93 9.95 -13.20
N ARG A 13 -3.22 9.69 -14.31
CA ARG A 13 -3.80 9.25 -15.60
C ARG A 13 -3.26 7.90 -16.04
N GLY A 14 -4.05 7.16 -16.83
CA GLY A 14 -3.62 5.92 -17.47
C GLY A 14 -3.14 4.88 -16.44
N ASN A 15 -1.94 4.33 -16.64
CA ASN A 15 -1.33 3.37 -15.70
C ASN A 15 -0.99 3.96 -14.32
N TRP A 16 -1.03 5.29 -14.18
CA TRP A 16 -0.84 6.01 -12.90
C TRP A 16 -2.17 6.41 -12.25
N ALA A 17 -3.30 6.11 -12.89
CA ALA A 17 -4.60 6.41 -12.30
C ALA A 17 -4.77 5.66 -10.96
N PRO A 18 -5.34 6.29 -9.93
CA PRO A 18 -5.54 5.65 -8.64
C PRO A 18 -6.40 4.38 -8.74
N VAL A 19 -5.96 3.32 -8.07
CA VAL A 19 -6.69 2.05 -7.95
C VAL A 19 -7.70 2.18 -6.82
N GLN A 20 -8.99 2.22 -7.17
CA GLN A 20 -10.06 2.43 -6.19
C GLN A 20 -10.57 1.13 -5.56
N THR A 21 -10.37 -0.01 -6.23
CA THR A 21 -10.94 -1.29 -5.83
C THR A 21 -9.90 -2.13 -5.10
N GLU A 22 -10.22 -2.57 -3.89
CA GLU A 22 -9.52 -3.66 -3.21
C GLU A 22 -10.02 -5.01 -3.73
N LEU A 23 -9.10 -5.89 -4.10
CA LEU A 23 -9.37 -7.17 -4.76
C LEU A 23 -8.74 -8.33 -3.98
N THR A 24 -9.41 -9.48 -4.00
CA THR A 24 -8.81 -10.79 -3.76
C THR A 24 -9.00 -11.63 -5.01
N ALA A 25 -7.93 -12.17 -5.57
CA ALA A 25 -7.97 -13.07 -6.71
C ALA A 25 -7.18 -14.34 -6.38
N GLU A 26 -7.82 -15.51 -6.49
CA GLU A 26 -7.23 -16.81 -6.11
C GLU A 26 -6.91 -17.70 -7.32
N ASN A 27 -7.46 -17.38 -8.50
CA ASN A 27 -7.28 -18.13 -9.74
C ASN A 27 -6.32 -17.38 -10.69
N LEU A 28 -5.06 -17.23 -10.27
CA LEU A 28 -4.07 -16.51 -11.04
C LEU A 28 -3.57 -17.34 -12.23
N THR A 29 -3.51 -16.71 -13.40
CA THR A 29 -2.88 -17.32 -14.58
C THR A 29 -1.36 -17.33 -14.42
N VAL A 30 -0.75 -18.50 -14.61
CA VAL A 30 0.71 -18.69 -14.58
C VAL A 30 1.15 -19.18 -15.95
N GLU A 31 2.06 -18.45 -16.58
CA GLU A 31 2.78 -18.89 -17.77
C GLU A 31 4.16 -19.43 -17.35
N GLY A 32 4.49 -20.65 -17.75
CA GLY A 32 5.70 -21.35 -17.29
C GLY A 32 5.48 -22.11 -15.98
N SER A 33 6.43 -22.02 -15.04
CA SER A 33 6.37 -22.73 -13.76
C SER A 33 6.97 -21.91 -12.62
N ILE A 34 6.30 -21.92 -11.46
CA ILE A 34 6.81 -21.31 -10.22
C ILE A 34 7.65 -22.35 -9.48
N PRO A 35 8.91 -22.05 -9.11
CA PRO A 35 9.73 -22.98 -8.33
C PRO A 35 9.05 -23.37 -7.02
N PRO A 36 8.89 -24.66 -6.71
CA PRO A 36 8.16 -25.11 -5.51
C PRO A 36 8.84 -24.74 -4.19
N GLN A 37 10.10 -24.30 -4.23
CA GLN A 37 10.86 -23.83 -3.07
C GLN A 37 10.51 -22.38 -2.69
N LEU A 38 9.85 -21.61 -3.56
CA LEU A 38 9.39 -20.27 -3.22
C LEU A 38 8.15 -20.37 -2.32
N GLU A 39 8.34 -19.98 -1.07
CA GLU A 39 7.34 -20.11 -0.02
C GLU A 39 7.24 -18.79 0.76
N GLY A 40 6.15 -18.06 0.56
CA GLY A 40 5.89 -16.81 1.27
C GLY A 40 4.97 -15.87 0.52
N VAL A 41 4.99 -14.59 0.92
CA VAL A 41 4.24 -13.53 0.26
C VAL A 41 5.23 -12.48 -0.23
N TYR A 42 5.23 -12.21 -1.54
CA TYR A 42 5.90 -11.05 -2.10
C TYR A 42 4.99 -9.84 -1.92
N ILE A 43 5.47 -8.80 -1.22
CA ILE A 43 4.69 -7.60 -0.89
C ILE A 43 5.41 -6.36 -1.44
N ARG A 44 4.64 -5.44 -2.00
CA ARG A 44 5.06 -4.06 -2.27
C ARG A 44 4.02 -3.08 -1.73
N THR A 45 4.45 -1.88 -1.36
CA THR A 45 3.55 -0.75 -1.06
C THR A 45 3.82 0.39 -2.05
N GLY A 46 2.89 1.33 -2.17
CA GLY A 46 3.03 2.50 -3.02
C GLY A 46 1.97 3.56 -2.73
N PRO A 47 2.19 4.82 -3.15
CA PRO A 47 1.19 5.88 -3.07
C PRO A 47 0.01 5.59 -3.99
N ASN A 48 -1.19 5.62 -3.42
CA ASN A 48 -2.45 5.45 -4.13
C ASN A 48 -3.53 6.30 -3.44
N PRO A 49 -3.87 7.51 -3.96
CA PRO A 49 -4.83 8.36 -3.29
C PRO A 49 -6.26 7.80 -3.39
N LYS A 50 -6.84 7.38 -2.27
CA LYS A 50 -8.23 6.87 -2.19
C LYS A 50 -9.25 7.91 -2.63
N SER A 51 -8.97 9.19 -2.40
CA SER A 51 -9.78 10.31 -2.88
C SER A 51 -9.81 10.45 -4.41
N GLY A 52 -8.89 9.78 -5.12
CA GLY A 52 -8.67 9.94 -6.55
C GLY A 52 -7.71 11.09 -6.91
N PHE A 53 -7.22 11.84 -5.92
CA PHE A 53 -6.30 12.96 -6.16
C PHE A 53 -5.17 13.02 -5.13
N SER A 54 -3.96 13.30 -5.62
CA SER A 54 -2.84 13.75 -4.80
C SER A 54 -2.12 14.92 -5.48
N PRO A 55 -1.57 15.88 -4.70
CA PRO A 55 -0.88 17.03 -5.26
C PRO A 55 0.51 16.67 -5.83
N HIS A 56 1.06 15.50 -5.47
CA HIS A 56 2.34 15.01 -5.94
C HIS A 56 2.32 13.47 -6.00
N TRP A 57 3.12 12.88 -6.90
CA TRP A 57 3.15 11.43 -7.12
C TRP A 57 3.65 10.60 -5.93
N PHE A 58 4.42 11.20 -5.02
CA PHE A 58 4.80 10.58 -3.74
C PHE A 58 3.69 10.63 -2.68
N MET A 59 2.68 11.48 -2.89
CA MET A 59 1.58 11.65 -1.95
C MET A 59 0.40 10.76 -2.34
N GLY A 60 -0.34 10.34 -1.33
CA GLY A 60 -1.46 9.41 -1.45
C GLY A 60 -1.40 8.38 -0.33
N ASP A 61 -2.50 7.67 -0.15
CA ASP A 61 -2.60 6.64 0.86
C ASP A 61 -1.73 5.42 0.49
N GLY A 62 -1.25 4.68 1.49
CA GLY A 62 -0.53 3.43 1.23
C GLY A 62 -1.49 2.36 0.72
N MET A 63 -1.21 1.81 -0.45
CA MET A 63 -1.83 0.57 -0.92
C MET A 63 -0.77 -0.52 -1.03
N VAL A 64 -0.97 -1.59 -0.26
CA VAL A 64 -0.15 -2.79 -0.32
C VAL A 64 -0.70 -3.75 -1.36
N HIS A 65 0.21 -4.36 -2.11
CA HIS A 65 -0.07 -5.43 -3.05
C HIS A 65 0.73 -6.66 -2.66
N GLY A 66 0.09 -7.82 -2.61
CA GLY A 66 0.71 -9.08 -2.22
C GLY A 66 0.42 -10.19 -3.22
N VAL A 67 1.41 -11.04 -3.47
CA VAL A 67 1.25 -12.32 -4.17
C VAL A 67 1.79 -13.44 -3.27
N ARG A 68 0.93 -14.39 -2.93
CA ARG A 68 1.28 -15.56 -2.13
C ARG A 68 1.76 -16.69 -3.03
N LEU A 69 2.98 -17.15 -2.79
CA LEU A 69 3.61 -18.27 -3.49
C LEU A 69 3.80 -19.44 -2.53
N SER A 70 3.35 -20.63 -2.93
CA SER A 70 3.33 -21.82 -2.10
C SER A 70 3.34 -23.06 -2.97
N GLN A 71 4.27 -23.99 -2.74
CA GLN A 71 4.29 -25.30 -3.42
C GLN A 71 4.13 -25.22 -4.96
N GLY A 72 4.78 -24.24 -5.59
CA GLY A 72 4.76 -24.03 -7.04
C GLY A 72 3.47 -23.39 -7.58
N LYS A 73 2.65 -22.79 -6.71
CA LYS A 73 1.41 -22.08 -7.06
C LYS A 73 1.47 -20.63 -6.63
N ALA A 74 0.81 -19.76 -7.40
CA ALA A 74 0.42 -18.43 -6.94
C ALA A 74 -0.99 -18.52 -6.36
N GLU A 75 -1.09 -18.70 -5.04
CA GLU A 75 -2.35 -19.02 -4.35
C GLU A 75 -3.32 -17.83 -4.39
N TRP A 76 -2.80 -16.60 -4.25
CA TRP A 76 -3.62 -15.41 -4.37
C TRP A 76 -2.81 -14.16 -4.71
N TYR A 77 -3.51 -13.20 -5.31
CA TYR A 77 -3.16 -11.79 -5.35
C TYR A 77 -4.16 -10.99 -4.51
N ARG A 78 -3.66 -10.03 -3.74
CA ARG A 78 -4.49 -9.08 -3.00
C ARG A 78 -3.91 -7.68 -3.11
N ASN A 79 -4.80 -6.68 -3.12
CA ASN A 79 -4.44 -5.31 -2.78
C ASN A 79 -5.33 -4.79 -1.65
N ARG A 80 -4.72 -4.09 -0.69
CA ARG A 80 -5.40 -3.47 0.44
C ARG A 80 -4.88 -2.08 0.67
N PHE A 81 -5.75 -1.14 1.01
CA PHE A 81 -5.32 0.09 1.64
C PHE A 81 -4.81 -0.21 3.05
N VAL A 82 -3.70 0.42 3.42
CA VAL A 82 -3.30 0.51 4.83
C VAL A 82 -4.38 1.32 5.54
N GLN A 83 -5.00 0.78 6.58
CA GLN A 83 -6.17 1.36 7.25
C GLN A 83 -5.76 2.48 8.21
N THR A 84 -5.14 3.53 7.67
CA THR A 84 -4.72 4.73 8.40
C THR A 84 -5.94 5.57 8.82
N PRO A 85 -5.78 6.57 9.71
CA PRO A 85 -6.83 7.53 10.01
C PRO A 85 -7.39 8.25 8.76
N ASN A 86 -6.57 8.50 7.73
CA ASN A 86 -7.03 9.11 6.48
C ASN A 86 -7.96 8.20 5.66
N ILE A 87 -7.82 6.89 5.82
CA ILE A 87 -8.64 5.88 5.15
C ILE A 87 -9.93 5.58 5.93
N THR A 88 -9.85 5.59 7.27
CA THR A 88 -10.90 5.11 8.18
C THR A 88 -11.80 6.21 8.73
N LYS A 89 -11.32 7.45 8.86
CA LYS A 89 -12.11 8.60 9.32
C LYS A 89 -12.73 9.33 8.13
N THR A 90 -14.02 9.66 8.22
CA THR A 90 -14.70 10.47 7.21
C THR A 90 -14.33 11.95 7.36
N GLY A 91 -14.00 12.61 6.24
CA GLY A 91 -13.81 14.08 6.20
C GLY A 91 -12.41 14.61 6.49
N ASN A 92 -11.39 13.76 6.60
CA ASN A 92 -10.00 14.21 6.75
C ASN A 92 -9.41 14.71 5.43
N SER A 93 -8.58 15.76 5.53
CA SER A 93 -7.84 16.34 4.43
C SER A 93 -6.72 15.41 3.96
N SER A 94 -6.48 15.37 2.65
CA SER A 94 -5.39 14.61 1.99
C SER A 94 -3.97 15.07 2.38
N THR A 95 -3.86 15.91 3.41
CA THR A 95 -2.61 16.53 3.87
C THR A 95 -2.05 15.71 5.03
N PRO A 96 -0.81 15.22 4.93
CA PRO A 96 -0.15 14.54 6.05
C PRO A 96 -0.14 15.43 7.29
N ASP A 97 -0.64 14.92 8.42
CA ASP A 97 -0.50 15.59 9.70
C ASP A 97 0.91 15.32 10.23
N LEU A 98 1.82 16.26 9.96
CA LEU A 98 3.22 16.16 10.39
C LEU A 98 3.39 16.24 11.92
N GLY A 99 2.33 16.56 12.68
CA GLY A 99 2.37 16.65 14.14
C GLY A 99 2.03 15.35 14.87
N ASP A 100 1.29 14.44 14.23
CA ASP A 100 0.87 13.17 14.82
C ASP A 100 1.53 11.98 14.09
N LEU A 101 2.58 11.41 14.70
CA LEU A 101 3.33 10.28 14.15
C LEU A 101 2.48 9.04 13.86
N SER A 102 1.24 8.95 14.38
CA SER A 102 0.31 7.86 14.10
C SER A 102 -0.47 8.02 12.77
N TYR A 103 -0.24 9.10 12.01
CA TYR A 103 -0.95 9.40 10.76
C TYR A 103 -0.18 9.06 9.47
N GLY A 104 0.93 8.33 9.59
CA GLY A 104 1.73 7.92 8.43
C GLY A 104 0.94 7.22 7.35
N SER A 105 1.32 7.38 6.08
CA SER A 105 0.64 6.74 4.96
C SER A 105 1.06 5.29 4.73
N GLY A 106 2.27 4.90 5.16
CA GLY A 106 2.85 3.58 4.91
C GLY A 106 3.08 3.29 3.41
N ASN A 107 3.27 4.32 2.59
CA ASN A 107 3.22 4.23 1.13
C ASN A 107 4.58 4.11 0.44
N THR A 108 5.70 4.11 1.18
CA THR A 108 7.04 4.24 0.61
C THR A 108 7.78 2.90 0.51
N HIS A 109 7.81 2.12 1.59
CA HIS A 109 8.52 0.84 1.61
C HIS A 109 7.83 -0.19 2.50
N VAL A 110 8.17 -1.48 2.31
CA VAL A 110 7.69 -2.58 3.15
C VAL A 110 8.86 -3.46 3.57
N VAL A 111 8.96 -3.77 4.85
CA VAL A 111 10.05 -4.60 5.40
C VAL A 111 9.52 -5.57 6.45
N THR A 112 10.17 -6.73 6.56
CA THR A 112 9.96 -7.64 7.68
C THR A 112 10.94 -7.30 8.81
N HIS A 113 10.42 -7.11 10.01
CA HIS A 113 11.23 -6.83 11.19
C HIS A 113 10.64 -7.52 12.42
N ALA A 114 11.47 -8.31 13.13
CA ALA A 114 11.07 -9.01 14.36
C ALA A 114 9.76 -9.83 14.23
N GLY A 115 9.55 -10.50 13.09
CA GLY A 115 8.35 -11.31 12.83
C GLY A 115 7.10 -10.52 12.41
N THR A 116 7.21 -9.19 12.29
CA THR A 116 6.15 -8.31 11.79
C THR A 116 6.44 -7.84 10.37
N ILE A 117 5.41 -7.42 9.64
CA ILE A 117 5.53 -6.76 8.33
C ILE A 117 5.17 -5.29 8.52
N LEU A 118 6.09 -4.40 8.21
CA LEU A 118 5.99 -2.96 8.42
C LEU A 118 5.91 -2.23 7.09
N CYS A 119 4.91 -1.37 6.93
CA CYS A 119 4.75 -0.41 5.85
C CYS A 119 5.24 0.96 6.31
N LEU A 120 6.25 1.51 5.64
CA LEU A 120 6.97 2.71 6.04
C LEU A 120 6.60 3.90 5.16
N GLU A 121 6.68 5.08 5.77
CA GLU A 121 6.84 6.37 5.14
C GLU A 121 7.79 7.19 6.04
N GLU A 122 8.50 8.17 5.48
CA GLU A 122 9.66 8.81 6.11
C GLU A 122 9.35 9.75 7.28
N GLY A 123 8.09 10.19 7.46
CA GLY A 123 7.70 11.19 8.44
C GLY A 123 7.00 10.65 9.69
N HIS A 124 6.67 9.36 9.74
CA HIS A 124 5.74 8.82 10.73
C HIS A 124 6.13 7.41 11.22
N TRP A 125 5.40 6.90 12.20
CA TRP A 125 5.54 5.51 12.63
C TRP A 125 5.07 4.54 11.54
N PRO A 126 5.75 3.38 11.39
CA PRO A 126 5.35 2.39 10.41
C PRO A 126 4.03 1.71 10.79
N TRP A 127 3.29 1.26 9.78
CA TRP A 127 2.08 0.46 9.94
C TRP A 127 2.36 -1.02 9.86
N LYS A 128 1.89 -1.79 10.84
CA LYS A 128 1.92 -3.26 10.81
C LYS A 128 0.79 -3.82 9.95
N ILE A 129 1.13 -4.81 9.14
CA ILE A 129 0.16 -5.67 8.44
C ILE A 129 0.41 -7.15 8.75
N ASP A 130 -0.62 -7.97 8.59
CA ASP A 130 -0.48 -9.44 8.57
C ASP A 130 -0.13 -9.97 7.17
N LYS A 131 -0.01 -11.30 7.05
CA LYS A 131 0.34 -11.95 5.77
C LYS A 131 -0.81 -11.90 4.75
N GLU A 132 -2.02 -11.63 5.22
CA GLU A 132 -3.23 -11.47 4.45
C GLU A 132 -3.44 -10.02 3.98
N LEU A 133 -2.51 -9.13 4.34
CA LEU A 133 -2.46 -7.68 4.09
C LEU A 133 -3.45 -6.85 4.92
N ASN A 134 -4.04 -7.41 5.98
CA ASN A 134 -4.88 -6.64 6.90
C ASN A 134 -4.01 -5.74 7.77
N THR A 135 -4.47 -4.53 8.01
CA THR A 135 -3.79 -3.58 8.90
C THR A 135 -4.02 -3.96 10.35
N VAL A 136 -2.93 -4.09 11.11
CA VAL A 136 -2.95 -4.40 12.55
C VAL A 136 -2.92 -3.12 13.39
N GLY A 137 -2.18 -2.11 12.95
CA GLY A 137 -2.01 -0.83 13.65
C GLY A 137 -0.62 -0.24 13.42
N PHE A 138 -0.36 0.98 13.88
CA PHE A 138 0.99 1.53 13.85
C PHE A 138 1.92 0.83 14.86
N GLU A 139 3.24 0.98 14.69
CA GLU A 139 4.27 0.44 15.59
C GLU A 139 5.18 1.56 16.11
N ASN A 140 5.14 1.76 17.42
CA ASN A 140 6.01 2.73 18.12
C ASN A 140 6.96 2.05 19.14
N TYR A 141 7.06 0.72 19.09
CA TYR A 141 7.90 -0.11 19.95
C TYR A 141 7.66 0.14 21.44
N GLY A 142 6.38 0.18 21.83
CA GLY A 142 5.98 0.42 23.22
C GLY A 142 6.36 1.82 23.73
N GLY A 143 6.42 2.81 22.83
CA GLY A 143 6.84 4.17 23.13
C GLY A 143 8.35 4.41 23.07
N SER A 144 9.14 3.45 22.60
CA SER A 144 10.59 3.61 22.46
C SER A 144 10.99 4.45 21.22
N LEU A 145 10.09 4.59 20.25
CA LEU A 145 10.28 5.42 19.06
C LEU A 145 9.66 6.82 19.31
N THR A 146 10.52 7.80 19.59
CA THR A 146 10.16 9.18 19.97
C THR A 146 10.24 10.16 18.81
#